data_AF-A0A8E0RK69-F1
#
_entry.id   AF-A0A8E0RK69-F1
#
_cell.length_a   1.000
_cell.length_b   1.000
_cell.length_c   1.000
_cell.angle_alpha   90.00
_cell.angle_beta   90.00
_cell.angle_gamma   90.00
#
_symmetry.space_group_name_H-M   'P 1'
#
loop_
_entity.id
_entity.type
_entity.pdbx_description
1 polymer ?
#
loop_
_entity_poly.entity_id
_entity_poly.type
_entity_poly.pdbx_seq_one_letter_code
_entity_poly.pdbx_strand_id
1 'polypeptide(L)'
;MDVPSDQVIQGTNDDATASKLHAVNRGYWSDSFIRYFCFSKVSKSPEISRGYFVRTQAFKAITMSFIKHNRGQCQVVNLGAGSDTLYFVLREANSLPRKFIEVDLGYNVMRKIGIMRNRKLFPDSEMVPGQFGH
;
A
#
# COMPACT_ATOMS: atom_id res chain seq x y z
N MET A 1 23.01 16.69 9.28
CA MET A 1 21.61 16.29 9.51
C MET A 1 21.64 14.79 9.70
N ASP A 2 21.32 14.30 10.89
CA ASP A 2 21.32 12.86 11.17
C ASP A 2 20.19 12.20 10.37
N VAL A 3 20.56 11.29 9.48
CA VAL A 3 19.61 10.49 8.71
C VAL A 3 18.98 9.50 9.71
N PRO A 4 17.64 9.46 9.86
CA PRO A 4 16.99 8.48 10.72
C PRO A 4 17.46 7.07 10.36
N SER A 5 17.79 6.25 11.37
CA SER A 5 18.20 4.88 11.10
C SER A 5 17.06 4.09 10.44
N ASP A 6 17.41 3.09 9.63
CA ASP A 6 16.43 2.24 8.94
C ASP A 6 15.39 1.64 9.90
N GLN A 7 15.76 1.41 11.16
CA GLN A 7 14.85 0.92 12.20
C GLN A 7 13.73 1.91 12.57
N VAL A 8 14.04 3.20 12.66
CA VAL A 8 13.03 4.24 12.96
C VAL A 8 12.05 4.39 11.78
N ILE A 9 12.57 4.29 10.56
CA ILE A 9 11.76 4.35 9.34
C ILE A 9 10.82 3.12 9.26
N GLN A 10 11.31 1.93 9.60
CA GLN A 10 10.51 0.70 9.68
C GLN A 10 9.39 0.80 10.72
N GLY A 11 9.69 1.31 11.92
CA GLY A 11 8.67 1.49 12.96
C GLY A 11 7.53 2.41 12.52
N THR A 12 7.84 3.42 11.70
CA THR A 12 6.82 4.33 11.15
C THR A 12 5.89 3.63 10.16
N ASN A 13 6.41 2.77 9.27
CA ASN A 13 5.59 1.98 8.36
C ASN A 13 4.66 1.02 9.13
N ASP A 14 5.19 0.34 10.14
CA ASP A 14 4.43 -0.64 10.91
C ASP A 14 3.31 0.02 11.72
N ASP A 15 3.57 1.17 12.34
CA ASP A 15 2.54 1.93 13.06
C ASP A 15 1.44 2.45 12.12
N ALA A 16 1.82 2.94 10.93
CA ALA A 16 0.86 3.37 9.93
C ALA A 16 -0.02 2.22 9.46
N THR A 17 0.57 1.05 9.23
CA THR A 17 -0.13 -0.16 8.80
C THR A 17 -1.08 -0.67 9.87
N ALA A 18 -0.65 -0.70 11.13
CA ALA A 18 -1.49 -1.04 12.28
C ALA A 18 -2.66 -0.06 12.45
N SER A 19 -2.40 1.24 12.26
CA SER A 19 -3.44 2.28 12.32
C SER A 19 -4.48 2.13 11.23
N LYS A 20 -4.06 1.83 10.00
CA LYS A 20 -4.95 1.51 8.88
C LYS A 20 -5.77 0.26 9.16
N LEU A 21 -5.14 -0.84 9.59
CA LEU A 21 -5.85 -2.09 9.92
C LEU A 21 -6.90 -1.90 11.02
N HIS A 22 -6.56 -1.14 12.08
CA HIS A 22 -7.52 -0.84 13.14
C HIS A 22 -8.76 -0.14 12.57
N ALA A 23 -8.59 0.90 11.76
CA ALA A 23 -9.70 1.64 11.18
C ALA A 23 -10.53 0.77 10.20
N VAL A 24 -9.91 -0.10 9.40
CA VAL A 24 -10.61 -1.06 8.53
C VAL A 24 -11.47 -2.02 9.35
N ASN A 25 -10.92 -2.60 10.43
CA ASN A 25 -11.68 -3.50 11.30
C ASN A 25 -12.86 -2.82 12.01
N ARG A 26 -12.80 -1.49 12.16
CA ARG A 26 -13.89 -0.67 12.72
C ARG A 26 -14.90 -0.21 11.65
N GLY A 27 -14.70 -0.60 10.39
CA GLY A 27 -15.64 -0.31 9.31
C GLY A 27 -15.50 1.08 8.69
N TYR A 28 -14.39 1.79 8.92
CA TYR A 28 -14.19 3.10 8.28
C TYR A 28 -14.10 2.96 6.76
N TRP A 29 -13.44 1.91 6.24
CA TRP A 29 -13.49 1.53 4.83
C TRP A 29 -13.25 0.02 4.68
N SER A 30 -13.46 -0.50 3.47
CA SER A 30 -13.18 -1.90 3.14
C SER A 30 -11.82 -2.05 2.48
N ASP A 31 -10.98 -2.93 3.03
CA ASP A 31 -9.69 -3.33 2.47
C ASP A 31 -9.38 -4.77 2.89
N SER A 32 -9.47 -5.69 1.93
CA SER A 32 -9.21 -7.12 2.16
C SER A 32 -7.73 -7.48 2.27
N PHE A 33 -6.82 -6.56 1.92
CA PHE A 33 -5.40 -6.86 1.76
C PHE A 33 -4.55 -6.38 2.94
N ILE A 34 -4.94 -5.29 3.60
CA ILE A 34 -4.14 -4.67 4.67
C ILE A 34 -3.79 -5.64 5.80
N ARG A 35 -4.67 -6.63 6.06
CA ARG A 35 -4.45 -7.69 7.06
C ARG A 35 -3.22 -8.55 6.79
N TYR A 36 -2.75 -8.66 5.55
CA TYR A 36 -1.59 -9.48 5.21
C TYR A 36 -0.26 -8.78 5.53
N PHE A 37 -0.28 -7.46 5.59
CA PHE A 37 0.93 -6.63 5.77
C PHE A 37 1.11 -6.12 7.20
N CYS A 38 0.12 -6.36 8.07
CA CYS A 38 0.16 -5.94 9.45
C CYS A 38 0.54 -7.09 10.38
N PHE A 39 1.57 -6.90 11.20
CA PHE A 39 2.07 -7.91 12.13
C PHE A 39 1.64 -7.67 13.59
N SER A 40 1.10 -6.49 13.91
CA SER A 40 0.64 -6.13 15.24
C SER A 40 -0.74 -5.47 15.21
N LYS A 41 -1.65 -5.93 16.07
CA LYS A 41 -2.96 -5.30 16.25
C LYS A 41 -2.85 -4.28 17.37
N VAL A 42 -2.96 -3.00 17.03
CA VAL A 42 -2.89 -1.90 18.00
C VAL A 42 -4.23 -1.17 18.01
N SER A 43 -4.72 -0.82 19.20
CA SER A 43 -5.90 0.05 19.32
C SER A 43 -5.52 1.49 19.04
N LYS A 44 -6.34 2.23 18.31
CA LYS A 44 -6.11 3.65 18.00
C LYS A 44 -7.30 4.48 18.46
N SER A 45 -7.07 5.76 18.76
CA SER A 45 -8.16 6.67 19.10
C SER A 45 -9.04 6.93 17.87
N PRO A 46 -10.32 7.30 18.05
CA PRO A 46 -11.21 7.63 16.94
C PRO A 46 -10.67 8.75 16.03
N GLU A 47 -9.95 9.72 16.60
CA GLU A 47 -9.31 10.82 15.87
C GLU A 47 -8.26 10.31 14.88
N ILE A 48 -7.41 9.38 15.33
CA ILE A 48 -6.38 8.76 14.49
C ILE A 48 -7.05 7.97 13.36
N SER A 49 -8.06 7.15 13.68
CA SER A 49 -8.78 6.37 12.67
C SER A 49 -9.50 7.25 11.64
N ARG A 50 -10.13 8.35 12.08
CA ARG A 50 -10.71 9.36 11.17
C ARG A 50 -9.65 9.98 10.27
N GLY A 51 -8.49 10.33 10.80
CA GLY A 51 -7.38 10.88 10.02
C GLY A 51 -6.90 9.92 8.92
N TYR A 52 -6.71 8.65 9.26
CA TYR A 52 -6.35 7.62 8.27
C TYR A 52 -7.45 7.36 7.26
N PHE A 53 -8.72 7.37 7.65
CA PHE A 53 -9.83 7.25 6.72
C PHE A 53 -9.80 8.37 5.68
N VAL A 54 -9.75 9.63 6.13
CA VAL A 54 -9.72 10.79 5.22
C VAL A 54 -8.52 10.70 4.29
N ARG A 55 -7.33 10.41 4.83
CA ARG A 55 -6.11 10.27 4.03
C ARG A 55 -6.25 9.18 2.97
N THR A 56 -6.62 7.96 3.36
CA THR A 56 -6.73 6.81 2.45
C THR A 56 -7.76 7.07 1.35
N GLN A 57 -8.94 7.59 1.73
CA GLN A 57 -10.02 7.84 0.78
C GLN A 57 -9.70 8.99 -0.18
N ALA A 58 -9.02 10.04 0.30
CA ALA A 58 -8.60 11.15 -0.54
C ALA A 58 -7.61 10.69 -1.62
N PHE A 59 -6.55 9.97 -1.24
CA PHE A 59 -5.57 9.45 -2.22
C PHE A 59 -6.24 8.47 -3.19
N LYS A 60 -7.09 7.55 -2.71
CA LYS A 60 -7.86 6.66 -3.57
C LYS A 60 -8.69 7.44 -4.60
N ALA A 61 -9.45 8.44 -4.16
CA ALA A 61 -10.31 9.24 -5.03
C ALA A 61 -9.51 10.02 -6.07
N ILE A 62 -8.41 10.65 -5.67
CA ILE A 62 -7.52 11.40 -6.56
C ILE A 62 -6.91 10.46 -7.61
N THR A 63 -6.37 9.32 -7.19
CA THR A 63 -5.78 8.32 -8.10
C THR A 63 -6.81 7.78 -9.08
N MET A 64 -8.01 7.39 -8.62
CA MET A 64 -9.08 6.90 -9.50
C MET A 64 -9.53 7.97 -10.49
N SER A 65 -9.67 9.22 -10.04
CA SER A 65 -10.02 10.36 -10.91
C SER A 65 -8.96 10.58 -11.99
N PHE A 66 -7.68 10.57 -11.60
CA PHE A 66 -6.55 10.69 -12.52
C PHE A 66 -6.54 9.58 -13.57
N ILE A 67 -6.72 8.32 -13.16
CA ILE A 67 -6.76 7.16 -14.06
C ILE A 67 -7.95 7.28 -15.03
N LYS A 68 -9.13 7.62 -14.51
CA LYS A 68 -10.35 7.78 -15.32
C LYS A 68 -10.18 8.89 -16.36
N HIS A 69 -9.65 10.04 -15.95
CA HIS A 69 -9.43 11.19 -16.84
C HIS A 69 -8.50 10.82 -18.00
N ASN A 70 -7.46 10.04 -17.72
CA ASN A 70 -6.50 9.57 -18.72
C ASN A 70 -6.92 8.26 -19.41
N ARG A 71 -8.16 7.77 -19.21
CA ARG A 71 -8.68 6.52 -19.79
C ARG A 71 -7.78 5.31 -19.55
N GLY A 72 -7.14 5.25 -18.38
CA GLY A 72 -6.17 4.21 -18.02
C GLY A 72 -4.79 4.34 -18.68
N GLN A 73 -4.59 5.25 -19.63
CA GLN A 73 -3.33 5.47 -20.35
C GLN A 73 -2.34 6.35 -19.57
N CYS A 74 -2.15 6.05 -18.29
CA CYS A 74 -1.25 6.77 -17.40
C CYS A 74 -0.39 5.81 -16.57
N GLN A 75 0.59 6.36 -15.86
CA GLN A 75 1.38 5.64 -14.87
C GLN A 75 1.12 6.27 -13.49
N VAL A 76 1.10 5.44 -12.46
CA VAL A 76 1.02 5.88 -11.07
C VAL A 76 2.28 5.42 -10.37
N VAL A 77 2.99 6.35 -9.75
CA VAL A 77 4.21 6.07 -8.97
C VAL A 77 3.94 6.44 -7.52
N ASN A 78 3.89 5.44 -6.64
CA ASN A 78 3.69 5.61 -5.21
C ASN A 78 5.06 5.62 -4.50
N LEU A 79 5.46 6.78 -3.99
CA LEU A 79 6.76 7.00 -3.36
C LEU A 79 6.65 6.85 -1.85
N GLY A 80 7.53 6.04 -1.24
CA GLY A 80 7.39 5.66 0.17
C GLY A 80 6.14 4.81 0.38
N ALA A 81 5.91 3.86 -0.53
CA ALA A 81 4.67 3.08 -0.57
C ALA A 81 4.48 2.21 0.68
N GLY A 82 5.55 1.80 1.34
CA GLY A 82 5.51 0.90 2.49
C GLY A 82 4.59 -0.28 2.24
N SER A 83 3.72 -0.53 3.21
CA SER A 83 2.69 -1.58 3.14
C SER A 83 1.34 -1.13 2.56
N ASP A 84 1.33 -0.09 1.72
CA ASP A 84 0.09 0.38 1.07
C ASP A 84 -0.55 -0.71 0.17
N THR A 85 -1.87 -0.65 0.06
CA THR A 85 -2.73 -1.66 -0.58
C THR A 85 -3.52 -1.09 -1.76
N LEU A 86 -3.32 0.17 -2.13
CA LEU A 86 -4.08 0.87 -3.18
C LEU A 86 -4.05 0.12 -4.50
N TYR A 87 -2.92 -0.48 -4.90
CA TYR A 87 -2.83 -1.31 -6.10
C TYR A 87 -3.91 -2.41 -6.12
N PHE A 88 -4.04 -3.15 -5.01
CA PHE A 88 -5.00 -4.24 -4.92
C PHE A 88 -6.44 -3.74 -4.96
N VAL A 89 -6.72 -2.63 -4.29
CA VAL A 89 -8.03 -1.98 -4.31
C VAL A 89 -8.39 -1.51 -5.72
N LEU A 90 -7.44 -0.94 -6.47
CA LEU A 90 -7.65 -0.53 -7.87
C LEU A 90 -7.87 -1.73 -8.79
N ARG A 91 -7.15 -2.84 -8.54
CA ARG A 91 -7.31 -4.10 -9.28
C ARG A 91 -8.69 -4.69 -9.09
N GLU A 92 -9.18 -4.82 -7.84
CA GLU A 92 -10.55 -5.28 -7.57
C GLU A 92 -11.61 -4.40 -8.22
N ALA A 93 -11.34 -3.09 -8.34
CA ALA A 93 -12.22 -2.14 -9.01
C ALA A 93 -12.07 -2.09 -10.54
N ASN A 94 -11.28 -2.98 -11.16
CA ASN A 94 -10.95 -2.96 -12.59
C ASN A 94 -10.52 -1.57 -13.09
N SER A 95 -9.79 -0.83 -12.26
CA SER A 95 -9.42 0.58 -12.45
C SER A 95 -7.91 0.76 -12.43
N LEU A 96 -7.16 -0.20 -12.97
CA LEU A 96 -5.70 -0.12 -13.01
C LEU A 96 -5.21 0.86 -14.08
N PRO A 97 -4.13 1.62 -13.80
CA PRO A 97 -3.40 2.37 -14.82
C PRO A 97 -2.59 1.42 -15.73
N ARG A 98 -2.01 1.95 -16.81
CA ARG A 98 -1.06 1.20 -17.66
C ARG A 98 0.11 0.63 -16.86
N LYS A 99 0.62 1.37 -15.86
CA LYS A 99 1.61 0.88 -14.89
C LYS A 99 1.36 1.47 -13.51
N PHE A 100 1.48 0.63 -12.49
CA PHE A 100 1.50 1.06 -11.08
C PHE A 100 2.85 0.64 -10.49
N ILE A 101 3.62 1.62 -10.04
CA ILE A 101 4.99 1.43 -9.55
C ILE A 101 5.03 1.88 -8.10
N GLU A 102 5.63 1.05 -7.24
CA GLU A 102 5.88 1.40 -5.86
C GLU A 102 7.39 1.51 -5.64
N VAL A 103 7.80 2.57 -4.96
CA VAL A 103 9.20 2.83 -4.61
C VAL A 103 9.30 2.98 -3.10
N ASP A 104 10.23 2.25 -2.49
CA ASP A 104 10.53 2.33 -1.06
C ASP A 104 11.97 1.88 -0.80
N LEU A 105 12.41 1.93 0.46
CA LEU A 105 13.68 1.37 0.89
C LEU A 105 13.73 -0.14 0.65
N GLY A 106 14.90 -0.65 0.28
CA GLY A 106 15.09 -2.04 -0.14
C GLY A 106 14.53 -3.07 0.85
N TYR A 107 14.67 -2.81 2.16
CA TYR A 107 14.09 -3.66 3.20
C TYR A 107 12.56 -3.75 3.11
N ASN A 108 11.86 -2.62 3.01
CA ASN A 108 10.40 -2.57 2.93
C ASN A 108 9.89 -3.26 1.66
N VAL A 109 10.57 -3.03 0.53
CA VAL A 109 10.28 -3.68 -0.74
C VAL A 109 10.43 -5.20 -0.62
N MET A 110 11.56 -5.69 -0.10
CA MET A 110 11.80 -7.12 0.08
C MET A 110 10.77 -7.78 1.00
N ARG A 111 10.45 -7.12 2.13
CA ARG A 111 9.43 -7.58 3.07
C ARG A 111 8.06 -7.68 2.39
N LYS A 112 7.64 -6.65 1.66
CA LYS A 112 6.36 -6.62 0.94
C LYS A 112 6.29 -7.72 -0.12
N ILE A 113 7.32 -7.86 -0.95
CA ILE A 113 7.42 -8.92 -1.97
C ILE A 113 7.33 -10.31 -1.32
N GLY A 114 8.04 -10.53 -0.21
CA GLY A 114 7.99 -11.80 0.53
C GLY A 114 6.59 -12.16 0.99
N ILE A 115 5.86 -11.19 1.55
CA ILE A 115 4.45 -11.37 1.96
C ILE A 115 3.56 -11.68 0.74
N MET A 116 3.70 -10.92 -0.34
CA MET A 116 2.90 -11.08 -1.55
C MET A 116 3.09 -12.46 -2.18
N ARG A 117 4.32 -12.96 -2.22
CA ARG A 117 4.66 -14.31 -2.69
C ARG A 117 4.07 -15.39 -1.79
N ASN A 118 4.32 -15.31 -0.49
CA ASN A 118 3.87 -16.30 0.48
C ASN A 118 2.34 -16.41 0.58
N ARG A 119 1.64 -15.28 0.38
CA ARG A 119 0.17 -15.20 0.42
C ARG A 119 -0.47 -15.32 -0.97
N LYS A 120 0.32 -15.51 -2.04
CA LYS A 120 -0.14 -15.61 -3.44
C LYS A 120 -1.08 -14.45 -3.82
N LEU A 121 -0.69 -13.22 -3.48
CA LEU A 121 -1.52 -12.02 -3.73
C LEU A 121 -1.50 -11.57 -5.19
N PHE A 122 -0.54 -12.08 -5.97
CA PHE A 122 -0.50 -11.96 -7.42
C PHE A 122 -0.96 -13.26 -8.06
N PRO A 123 -1.68 -13.19 -9.19
CA PRO A 123 -1.79 -14.34 -10.09
C PRO A 123 -0.38 -14.70 -10.59
N ASP A 124 -0.13 -15.99 -10.81
CA ASP A 124 1.19 -16.51 -11.19
C ASP A 124 1.76 -15.82 -12.46
N SER A 125 0.89 -15.28 -13.32
CA SER A 125 1.24 -14.53 -14.53
C SER A 125 1.87 -13.15 -14.30
N GLU A 126 1.72 -12.55 -13.12
CA GLU A 126 2.26 -11.22 -12.78
C GLU A 126 3.55 -11.29 -11.95
N MET A 127 3.93 -12.49 -11.50
CA MET A 127 5.19 -12.74 -10.79
C MET A 127 6.35 -12.82 -11.80
N VAL A 128 6.75 -11.71 -12.43
CA VAL A 128 7.88 -11.72 -13.35
C VAL A 128 9.19 -11.96 -12.58
N PRO A 129 9.93 -13.07 -12.80
CA PRO A 129 11.26 -13.23 -12.28
C PRO A 129 12.24 -12.49 -13.21
N GLY A 130 12.97 -11.50 -12.69
CA GLY A 130 14.25 -11.08 -13.30
C GLY A 130 14.24 -9.90 -14.29
N GLN A 131 13.81 -8.70 -13.87
CA GLN A 131 14.23 -7.45 -14.53
C GLN A 131 14.87 -6.49 -13.54
N PHE A 132 16.00 -6.89 -12.95
CA PHE A 132 17.00 -5.96 -12.40
C PHE A 132 18.37 -6.58 -12.71
N GLY A 133 18.97 -6.13 -13.80
CA GLY A 133 20.23 -6.63 -14.32
C GLY A 133 20.52 -6.08 -15.70
N HIS A 134 20.95 -4.82 -15.74
CA HIS A 134 21.94 -4.37 -16.71
C HIS A 134 23.19 -4.01 -15.92
#